data_AF-A0A7L2XJG7-F1
#
_entry.id   AF-A0A7L2XJG7-F1
#
_cell.length_a   1.000
_cell.length_b   1.000
_cell.length_c   1.000
_cell.angle_alpha   90.00
_cell.angle_beta   90.00
_cell.angle_gamma   90.00
#
_symmetry.space_group_name_H-M   'P 1'
#
loop_
_entity.id
_entity.type
_entity.pdbx_description
1 polymer ?
#
loop_
_entity_poly.entity_id
_entity_poly.type
_entity_poly.pdbx_seq_one_letter_code
_entity_poly.pdbx_strand_id
1 'polypeptide(L)' 'HCLAVRAVCQREVDCDRGHGYSWKITLLRNYWKSKVKQEWLSGKYSNIPSQFSLPEKSMYPMDVNTWGEILEAEFER' A
#
# COMPACT_ATOMS: atom_id res chain seq x y z
N HIS A 1 -5.62 5.21 -12.21
CA HIS A 1 -5.79 5.33 -10.74
C HIS A 1 -6.49 4.14 -10.11
N CYS A 2 -7.74 3.81 -10.45
CA CYS A 2 -8.48 2.69 -9.82
C CYS A 2 -7.80 1.32 -9.97
N LEU A 3 -7.33 0.99 -11.18
CA LEU A 3 -6.65 -0.29 -11.44
C LEU A 3 -5.30 -0.41 -10.71
N ALA A 4 -4.55 0.69 -10.59
CA ALA A 4 -3.28 0.71 -9.85
C ALA A 4 -3.50 0.45 -8.36
N VAL A 5 -4.53 1.07 -7.76
CA VAL A 5 -4.88 0.82 -6.36
C VAL A 5 -5.33 -0.62 -6.16
N ARG A 6 -6.09 -1.18 -7.10
CA ARG A 6 -6.51 -2.60 -7.04
C ARG A 6 -5.33 -3.56 -7.17
N ALA A 7 -4.31 -3.25 -7.97
CA ALA A 7 -3.14 -4.11 -8.12
C ALA A 7 -2.35 -4.26 -6.81
N VAL A 8 -2.38 -3.24 -5.95
CA VAL A 8 -1.64 -3.22 -4.67
C VAL A 8 -2.52 -3.62 -3.49
N CYS A 9 -3.78 -3.18 -3.47
CA CYS A 9 -4.76 -3.41 -2.40
C CYS A 9 -5.98 -4.16 -2.96
N GLN A 10 -5.74 -5.33 -3.58
CA GLN A 10 -6.79 -6.08 -4.26
C GLN A 10 -7.91 -6.47 -3.29
N ARG A 11 -7.55 -7.01 -2.12
CA ARG A 11 -8.51 -7.46 -1.11
C ARG A 11 -9.44 -6.35 -0.64
N GLU A 12 -8.88 -5.16 -0.35
CA GLU A 12 -9.66 -4.03 0.14
C GLU A 12 -10.54 -3.44 -0.95
N VAL A 13 -10.01 -3.33 -2.18
CA VAL A 13 -10.78 -2.85 -3.32
C VAL A 13 -11.93 -3.81 -3.62
N ASP A 14 -11.67 -5.11 -3.76
CA ASP A 14 -12.69 -6.11 -4.08
C ASP A 14 -13.76 -6.19 -2.99
N CYS A 15 -13.37 -6.03 -1.71
CA CYS A 15 -14.30 -5.89 -0.58
C CYS A 15 -15.20 -4.65 -0.72
N ASP A 16 -14.64 -3.46 -0.99
CA ASP A 16 -15.43 -2.24 -1.18
C ASP A 16 -16.36 -2.34 -2.40
N ARG A 17 -15.91 -3.01 -3.47
CA ARG A 17 -16.75 -3.30 -4.66
C ARG A 17 -17.91 -4.25 -4.31
N GLY A 18 -17.64 -5.28 -3.50
CA GLY A 18 -18.65 -6.22 -3.01
C GLY A 18 -19.71 -5.56 -2.11
N HIS A 19 -19.34 -4.52 -1.36
CA HIS A 19 -20.27 -3.70 -0.57
C HIS A 19 -21.03 -2.65 -1.39
N GLY A 20 -20.83 -2.59 -2.71
CA GLY A 20 -21.55 -1.67 -3.60
C GLY A 20 -21.05 -0.22 -3.58
N TYR A 21 -19.90 0.07 -2.98
CA TYR A 21 -19.33 1.42 -3.01
C TYR A 21 -18.99 1.84 -4.46
N SER A 22 -19.11 3.13 -4.76
CA SER A 22 -18.66 3.67 -6.04
C SER A 22 -17.14 3.70 -6.12
N TRP A 23 -16.58 3.68 -7.34
CA TRP A 23 -15.13 3.78 -7.54
C TRP A 23 -14.51 5.02 -6.89
N LYS A 24 -15.26 6.14 -6.82
CA LYS A 24 -14.81 7.35 -6.13
C LYS A 24 -14.59 7.08 -4.63
N ILE A 25 -15.56 6.43 -3.98
CA ILE A 25 -15.48 6.09 -2.55
C ILE A 25 -14.40 5.04 -2.32
N THR A 26 -14.34 3.98 -3.14
CA THR A 26 -13.29 2.96 -3.07
C THR A 26 -11.89 3.57 -3.19
N LEU A 27 -11.69 4.50 -4.12
CA LEU A 27 -10.39 5.17 -4.30
C LEU A 27 -10.04 6.00 -3.07
N LEU A 28 -10.97 6.82 -2.56
CA LEU A 28 -10.74 7.65 -1.38
C LEU A 28 -10.38 6.83 -0.14
N ARG A 29 -11.01 5.67 0.06
CA ARG A 29 -10.78 4.78 1.20
C ARG A 29 -9.41 4.09 1.13
N ASN A 30 -8.96 3.71 -0.06
CA ASN A 30 -7.79 2.83 -0.23
C ASN A 30 -6.53 3.54 -0.73
N TYR A 31 -6.62 4.81 -1.15
CA TYR A 31 -5.51 5.50 -1.78
C TYR A 31 -4.25 5.56 -0.91
N TRP A 32 -4.36 5.99 0.34
CA TRP A 32 -3.19 6.14 1.22
C TRP A 32 -2.56 4.80 1.58
N LYS A 33 -3.39 3.80 1.90
CA LYS A 33 -2.93 2.42 2.14
C LYS A 33 -2.17 1.87 0.94
N SER A 34 -2.76 1.96 -0.25
CA SER A 34 -2.14 1.50 -1.49
C SER A 34 -0.84 2.25 -1.80
N LYS A 35 -0.81 3.57 -1.62
CA LYS A 35 0.39 4.37 -1.84
C LYS A 35 1.53 3.94 -0.92
N VAL A 36 1.29 3.86 0.39
CA VAL A 36 2.34 3.49 1.36
C VAL A 36 2.79 2.04 1.19
N LYS A 37 1.84 1.12 0.94
CA LYS A 37 2.17 -0.27 0.61
C LYS A 37 3.03 -0.36 -0.64
N GLN A 38 2.70 0.35 -1.71
CA GLN A 38 3.48 0.36 -2.94
C GLN A 38 4.89 0.90 -2.73
N GLU A 39 5.06 1.93 -1.90
CA GLU A 39 6.38 2.51 -1.61
C GLU A 39 7.24 1.60 -0.72
N TRP A 40 6.62 0.81 0.16
CA TRP A 40 7.32 -0.30 0.81
C TRP A 40 7.74 -1.36 -0.21
N LEU A 41 6.82 -1.84 -1.03
CA LEU A 41 7.09 -2.88 -2.04
C LEU A 41 8.07 -2.45 -3.14
N SER A 42 8.24 -1.15 -3.38
CA SER A 42 9.26 -0.63 -4.30
C SER A 42 10.65 -0.56 -3.67
N GLY A 43 10.76 -0.80 -2.36
CA GLY A 43 11.98 -0.64 -1.59
C GLY A 43 12.31 0.80 -1.24
N LYS A 44 11.41 1.78 -1.49
CA LYS A 44 11.70 3.20 -1.20
C LYS A 44 12.00 3.47 0.27
N TYR A 45 11.43 2.66 1.16
CA TYR A 45 11.60 2.81 2.61
C TYR A 45 12.68 1.89 3.20
N SER A 46 13.17 0.91 2.46
CA SER A 46 14.17 -0.07 2.92
C SER A 46 15.51 0.03 2.20
N ASN A 47 15.53 0.39 0.92
CA ASN A 47 16.74 0.55 0.10
C ASN A 47 17.17 2.03 0.02
N ILE A 48 17.59 2.57 1.17
CA ILE A 48 17.92 3.99 1.30
C ILE A 48 19.42 4.21 1.04
N PRO A 49 19.81 4.98 0.01
CA PRO A 49 21.22 5.13 -0.38
C PRO A 49 21.99 6.07 0.56
N SER A 50 21.30 6.95 1.29
CA SER A 50 21.94 7.91 2.20
C SER A 50 20.97 8.43 3.26
N GLN A 51 21.52 8.97 4.35
CA GLN A 51 20.73 9.62 5.41
C GLN A 51 19.87 10.79 4.90
N PHE A 52 20.29 11.49 3.85
CA PHE A 52 19.55 12.62 3.28
C PHE A 52 18.33 12.18 2.47
N SER A 53 18.24 10.87 2.16
CA SER A 53 17.14 10.27 1.42
C SER A 53 16.10 9.62 2.34
N LEU A 54 16.26 9.76 3.67
CA LEU A 54 15.30 9.23 4.64
C LEU A 54 13.94 9.94 4.49
N PRO A 55 12.85 9.21 4.24
CA PRO A 55 11.53 9.81 4.14
C PRO A 55 11.04 10.25 5.52
N GLU A 56 10.46 11.45 5.57
CA GLU A 56 9.87 12.02 6.79
C GLU A 56 8.71 11.17 7.33
N LYS A 57 7.98 10.50 6.43
CA LYS A 57 6.88 9.59 6.78
C LYS A 57 6.91 8.33 5.92
N SER A 58 7.12 7.19 6.56
CA SER A 58 7.11 5.85 5.94
C SER A 58 5.97 4.96 6.43
N MET A 59 5.26 5.37 7.48
CA MET A 59 4.25 4.56 8.14
C MET A 59 2.83 5.06 7.88
N TYR A 60 1.92 4.11 7.69
CA TYR A 60 0.48 4.31 7.64
C TYR A 60 -0.20 3.18 8.42
N PRO A 61 -1.26 3.46 9.20
CA PRO A 61 -1.99 2.42 9.91
C PRO A 61 -2.54 1.38 8.93
N MET A 62 -2.07 0.14 9.05
CA MET A 62 -2.48 -1.00 8.23
C MET A 62 -2.65 -2.22 9.13
N ASP A 63 -3.50 -3.16 8.70
CA ASP A 63 -3.76 -4.41 9.42
C ASP A 63 -2.58 -5.39 9.30
N VAL A 64 -2.54 -6.35 10.22
CA VAL A 64 -1.48 -7.36 10.32
C VAL A 64 -1.22 -8.10 9.01
N ASN A 65 -2.27 -8.45 8.26
CA ASN A 65 -2.11 -9.17 7.00
C ASN A 65 -1.39 -8.31 5.96
N THR A 66 -1.76 -7.02 5.87
CA THR A 66 -1.08 -6.09 4.95
C THR A 66 0.39 -5.90 5.31
N TRP A 67 0.72 -5.80 6.59
CA TRP A 67 2.11 -5.76 7.03
C TRP A 67 2.85 -7.07 6.78
N GLY A 68 2.19 -8.21 6.96
CA GLY A 68 2.72 -9.53 6.63
C GLY A 68 3.13 -9.64 5.16
N GLU A 69 2.26 -9.23 4.25
CA GLU A 69 2.55 -9.21 2.80
C GLU A 69 3.76 -8.31 2.45
N ILE A 70 3.90 -7.15 3.11
CA ILE A 70 5.04 -6.25 2.90
C ILE A 70 6.33 -6.91 3.41
N LEU A 71 6.30 -7.47 4.63
CA LEU A 71 7.47 -8.07 5.26
C LEU A 71 7.95 -9.31 4.50
N GLU A 72 7.03 -10.13 4.00
CA GLU A 72 7.35 -11.29 3.16
C GLU A 72 8.03 -10.84 1.85
N ALA A 73 7.46 -9.85 1.16
CA ALA A 73 8.06 -9.31 -0.06
C ALA A 73 9.44 -8.66 0.17
N GLU A 74 9.66 -8.04 1.33
CA GLU A 74 10.97 -7.49 1.70
C GLU A 74 11.98 -8.58 2.08
N PHE A 75 11.53 -9.70 2.66
CA PHE A 75 12.38 -10.84 2.98
C PHE A 75 12.85 -11.59 1.72
N GLU A 76 12.00 -11.67 0.69
CA GLU A 76 12.29 -12.38 -0.57
C GLU A 76 13.13 -11.56 -1.57
N ARG A 77 13.39 -10.27 -1.30
CA ARG A 77 14.10 -9.35 -2.22
C ARG A 77 15.60 -9.63 -2.30
#